data_AF-A0A9R1B8B9-F1
#
_entry.id   AF-A0A9R1B8B9-F1
#
_cell.length_a   1.000
_cell.length_b   1.000
_cell.length_c   1.000
_cell.angle_alpha   90.00
_cell.angle_beta   90.00
_cell.angle_gamma   90.00
#
_symmetry.space_group_name_H-M   'P 1'
#
loop_
_entity.id
_entity.type
_entity.pdbx_description
1 polymer ?
#
loop_
_entity_poly.entity_id
_entity_poly.type
_entity_poly.pdbx_seq_one_letter_code
_entity_poly.pdbx_strand_id
1 'polypeptide(L)'
;MGQGTEVKTREDPKVEIQEKGEVFFFYRPKVDKEEAHGPDDVQRMYVVLRPESVPDRAVEEKQAPDSGKEGKKRKTRHGGDEKGQADGGNEGGHGKEEVNVEEKPLLRLIVMGKKSLPDPAKHGRPFWGYVDLVTTDIEDIKDALKGAEYDTATRGKRRQSAARAMGEGVYRILKHEGRGGRPHTHLVYKLELPSRGGEEGAVGEPQEAMNVEPEASFLVQIKNPEQRGGGRGGGGGGGFGGLQGKRKAAFPEHLQGRFGSNRYAPADPPDLLNYEGCELLLISASDDVEEELGLELQTETEEETERGAGGDGGEGGRAGAGCSDLVKMFGEVADVKPLLSGSWD
;
A
#
# COMPACT_ATOMS: atom_id res chain seq x y z
N MET A 1 3.24 -16.15 2.07
CA MET A 1 2.02 -16.94 1.84
C MET A 1 2.18 -17.50 0.43
N GLY A 2 1.21 -18.16 -0.16
CA GLY A 2 1.20 -18.27 -1.61
C GLY A 2 0.28 -17.23 -2.23
N GLN A 3 0.28 -17.24 -3.55
CA GLN A 3 0.19 -15.99 -4.30
C GLN A 3 -1.25 -15.49 -4.48
N GLY A 4 -2.23 -16.28 -4.02
CA GLY A 4 -3.61 -16.24 -4.48
C GLY A 4 -3.72 -16.57 -5.98
N THR A 5 -4.93 -16.89 -6.44
CA THR A 5 -5.18 -17.18 -7.87
C THR A 5 -6.25 -16.27 -8.44
N GLU A 6 -6.26 -16.11 -9.76
CA GLU A 6 -7.30 -15.37 -10.46
C GLU A 6 -8.14 -16.31 -11.30
N VAL A 7 -9.45 -16.27 -11.08
CA VAL A 7 -10.42 -17.01 -11.88
C VAL A 7 -11.08 -16.06 -12.86
N LYS A 8 -10.96 -16.35 -14.15
CA LYS A 8 -11.69 -15.61 -15.19
C LYS A 8 -13.15 -16.01 -15.14
N THR A 9 -14.03 -15.07 -14.83
CA THR A 9 -15.49 -15.31 -14.76
C THR A 9 -16.19 -14.98 -16.08
N ARG A 10 -15.46 -14.40 -17.05
CA ARG A 10 -15.92 -14.14 -18.42
C ARG A 10 -14.97 -14.76 -19.46
N GLU A 11 -15.48 -15.09 -20.65
CA GLU A 11 -14.68 -15.68 -21.74
C GLU A 11 -13.53 -14.78 -22.22
N ASP A 12 -13.75 -13.46 -22.28
CA ASP A 12 -12.76 -12.48 -22.71
C ASP A 12 -12.78 -11.25 -21.77
N PRO A 13 -12.18 -11.36 -20.57
CA PRO A 13 -12.00 -10.22 -19.69
C PRO A 13 -10.88 -9.35 -20.29
N LYS A 14 -11.16 -8.07 -20.52
CA LYS A 14 -10.23 -7.14 -21.18
C LYS A 14 -9.18 -6.59 -20.22
N VAL A 15 -8.54 -7.51 -19.52
CA VAL A 15 -7.68 -7.28 -18.37
C VAL A 15 -6.32 -7.91 -18.61
N GLU A 16 -5.27 -7.17 -18.27
CA GLU A 16 -3.88 -7.61 -18.32
C GLU A 16 -3.30 -7.40 -16.92
N ILE A 17 -2.94 -8.49 -16.24
CA ILE A 17 -2.30 -8.42 -14.92
C ILE A 17 -0.85 -7.94 -15.13
N GLN A 18 -0.54 -6.77 -14.59
CA GLN A 18 0.79 -6.15 -14.69
C GLN A 18 1.67 -6.48 -13.48
N GLU A 19 1.08 -6.73 -12.32
CA GLU A 19 1.78 -7.06 -11.08
C GLU A 19 0.88 -7.88 -10.13
N LYS A 20 1.50 -8.78 -9.36
CA LYS A 20 0.88 -9.55 -8.27
C LYS A 20 1.71 -9.36 -6.99
N GLY A 21 1.09 -9.52 -5.83
CA GLY A 21 1.84 -9.58 -4.58
C GLY A 21 0.96 -9.55 -3.33
N GLU A 22 1.61 -9.34 -2.19
CA GLU A 22 0.99 -9.24 -0.86
C GLU A 22 0.75 -7.76 -0.49
N VAL A 23 -0.38 -7.49 0.18
CA VAL A 23 -0.73 -6.18 0.71
C VAL A 23 -0.95 -6.26 2.22
N PHE A 24 -0.42 -5.27 2.93
CA PHE A 24 -0.59 -5.13 4.37
C PHE A 24 -1.09 -3.74 4.72
N PHE A 25 -2.07 -3.68 5.59
CA PHE A 25 -2.69 -2.43 6.03
C PHE A 25 -2.31 -2.15 7.48
N PHE A 26 -1.89 -0.91 7.75
CA PHE A 26 -1.57 -0.46 9.10
C PHE A 26 -2.20 0.90 9.39
N TYR A 27 -2.50 1.14 10.66
CA TYR A 27 -2.74 2.48 11.18
C TYR A 27 -1.74 2.82 12.27
N ARG A 28 -1.58 4.10 12.58
CA ARG A 28 -0.77 4.53 13.73
C ARG A 28 -1.58 5.49 14.59
N PRO A 29 -1.66 5.29 15.91
CA PRO A 29 -2.30 6.23 16.82
C PRO A 29 -1.64 7.63 16.81
N LYS A 30 -2.39 8.64 17.24
CA LYS A 30 -1.89 10.00 17.45
C LYS A 30 -0.72 10.03 18.43
N VAL A 31 0.13 11.05 18.27
CA VAL A 31 1.25 11.29 19.19
C VAL A 31 0.71 11.48 20.61
N ASP A 32 1.35 10.83 21.57
CA ASP A 32 0.97 10.70 22.98
C ASP A 32 -0.37 9.98 23.24
N LYS A 33 -0.89 9.23 22.27
CA LYS A 33 -1.94 8.24 22.49
C LYS A 33 -1.36 6.83 22.38
N GLU A 34 -1.45 6.05 23.44
CA GLU A 34 -1.00 4.65 23.42
C GLU A 34 -1.97 3.76 22.63
N GLU A 35 -3.26 4.05 22.72
CA GLU A 35 -4.35 3.30 22.09
C GLU A 35 -5.17 4.22 21.17
N ALA A 36 -5.77 3.66 20.11
CA ALA A 36 -6.82 4.30 19.34
C ALA A 36 -8.16 3.63 19.67
N HIS A 37 -9.26 4.39 19.71
CA HIS A 37 -10.62 3.85 19.86
C HIS A 37 -11.57 4.34 18.76
N GLY A 38 -10.99 4.75 17.62
CA GLY A 38 -11.73 5.35 16.52
C GLY A 38 -10.85 6.12 15.53
N PRO A 39 -11.40 6.52 14.38
CA PRO A 39 -10.66 7.17 13.29
C PRO A 39 -10.07 8.53 13.68
N ASP A 40 -10.68 9.22 14.65
CA ASP A 40 -10.16 10.46 15.19
C ASP A 40 -8.83 10.26 15.94
N ASP A 41 -8.57 9.07 16.46
CA ASP A 41 -7.37 8.75 17.20
C ASP A 41 -6.22 8.25 16.34
N VAL A 42 -6.50 8.00 15.06
CA VAL A 42 -5.50 7.64 14.07
C VAL A 42 -4.73 8.90 13.65
N GLN A 43 -3.40 8.78 13.59
CA GLN A 43 -2.51 9.78 13.01
C GLN A 43 -2.41 9.60 11.50
N ARG A 44 -2.15 8.36 11.06
CA ARG A 44 -1.83 7.98 9.68
C ARG A 44 -2.28 6.56 9.39
N MET A 45 -2.61 6.32 8.14
CA MET A 45 -2.80 5.00 7.55
C MET A 45 -1.63 4.72 6.60
N TYR A 46 -1.15 3.48 6.64
CA TYR A 46 -0.12 2.97 5.75
C TYR A 46 -0.63 1.76 4.98
N VAL A 47 -0.17 1.63 3.75
CA VAL A 47 -0.30 0.43 2.92
C VAL A 47 1.10 -0.03 2.58
N VAL A 48 1.43 -1.29 2.84
CA VAL A 48 2.67 -1.90 2.39
C VAL A 48 2.33 -2.84 1.25
N LEU A 49 2.94 -2.65 0.09
CA LEU A 49 2.87 -3.59 -1.03
C LEU A 49 4.19 -4.33 -1.13
N ARG A 50 4.11 -5.64 -1.33
CA ARG A 50 5.25 -6.52 -1.62
C ARG A 50 4.99 -7.21 -2.95
N PRO A 51 5.51 -6.68 -4.07
CA PRO A 51 5.42 -7.36 -5.36
C PRO A 51 6.08 -8.73 -5.29
N GLU A 52 5.50 -9.69 -6.00
CA GLU A 52 6.01 -11.03 -6.20
C GLU A 52 6.40 -11.24 -7.66
N SER A 53 7.26 -12.23 -7.91
CA SER A 53 7.59 -12.57 -9.29
C SER A 53 6.37 -13.12 -10.01
N VAL A 54 6.19 -12.69 -11.26
CA VAL A 54 5.37 -13.38 -12.24
C VAL A 54 6.28 -13.99 -13.31
N PRO A 55 5.88 -15.07 -14.00
CA PRO A 55 6.75 -15.80 -14.93
C PRO A 55 7.49 -14.95 -15.96
N ASP A 56 6.90 -13.81 -16.36
CA ASP A 56 7.45 -12.90 -17.37
C ASP A 56 8.07 -11.62 -16.78
N ARG A 57 8.11 -11.48 -15.45
CA ARG A 57 8.58 -10.27 -14.75
C ARG A 57 9.12 -10.61 -13.35
N ALA A 58 10.27 -11.27 -13.32
CA ALA A 58 11.03 -11.51 -12.08
C ALA A 58 11.97 -10.35 -11.71
N VAL A 59 12.28 -9.48 -12.66
CA VAL A 59 13.17 -8.31 -12.46
C VAL A 59 12.34 -7.04 -12.54
N GLU A 60 12.39 -6.25 -11.46
CA GLU A 60 11.74 -4.96 -11.31
C GLU A 60 12.77 -3.83 -11.38
N GLU A 61 12.43 -2.68 -11.96
CA GLU A 61 13.25 -1.47 -11.85
C GLU A 61 12.77 -0.63 -10.66
N LYS A 62 13.65 -0.34 -9.71
CA LYS A 62 13.40 0.65 -8.64
C LYS A 62 14.38 1.80 -8.68
N GLN A 63 14.08 2.85 -7.91
CA GLN A 63 15.04 3.92 -7.60
C GLN A 63 16.41 3.36 -7.15
N ALA A 64 17.47 4.16 -7.29
CA ALA A 64 18.79 3.78 -6.78
C ALA A 64 18.78 3.70 -5.23
N PRO A 65 19.49 2.72 -4.63
CA PRO A 65 19.41 2.43 -3.19
C PRO A 65 20.13 3.46 -2.31
N ASP A 66 20.87 4.39 -2.91
CA ASP A 66 21.52 5.53 -2.25
C ASP A 66 20.70 6.83 -2.35
N SER A 67 19.54 6.78 -3.03
CA SER A 67 18.58 7.87 -3.17
C SER A 67 17.49 7.84 -2.10
N GLY A 68 16.76 8.94 -1.96
CA GLY A 68 15.59 9.02 -1.08
C GLY A 68 15.88 8.72 0.40
N LYS A 69 14.87 8.14 1.05
CA LYS A 69 14.84 7.70 2.44
C LYS A 69 15.61 6.40 2.62
N GLU A 70 15.52 5.46 1.66
CA GLU A 70 16.33 4.23 1.63
C GLU A 70 17.82 4.55 1.78
N GLY A 71 18.35 5.42 0.91
CA GLY A 71 19.77 5.81 0.94
C GLY A 71 20.20 6.53 2.22
N LYS A 72 19.32 7.36 2.80
CA LYS A 72 19.58 8.00 4.11
C LYS A 72 19.68 6.95 5.22
N LYS A 73 18.75 5.99 5.28
CA LYS A 73 18.76 4.91 6.27
C LYS A 73 20.02 4.05 6.16
N ARG A 74 20.41 3.71 4.93
CA ARG A 74 21.62 2.92 4.68
C ARG A 74 22.89 3.62 5.20
N LYS A 75 23.02 4.93 5.00
CA LYS A 75 24.13 5.74 5.53
C LYS A 75 24.16 5.78 7.06
N THR A 76 23.01 5.93 7.70
CA THR A 76 22.93 5.94 9.18
C THR A 76 23.33 4.61 9.80
N ARG A 77 22.96 3.46 9.20
CA ARG A 77 23.33 2.13 9.71
C ARG A 77 24.83 1.84 9.58
N HIS A 78 25.51 2.41 8.58
CA HIS A 78 26.93 2.18 8.32
C HIS A 78 27.86 3.21 9.00
N GLY A 79 27.38 3.91 10.03
CA GLY A 79 28.20 4.81 10.85
C GLY A 79 28.62 6.11 10.15
N GLY A 80 27.91 6.52 9.09
CA GLY A 80 28.12 7.83 8.48
C GLY A 80 27.69 8.96 9.42
N ASP A 81 28.53 9.99 9.58
CA ASP A 81 28.19 11.20 10.32
C ASP A 81 26.91 11.85 9.75
N GLU A 82 25.88 12.07 10.58
CA GLU A 82 24.75 12.99 10.30
C GLU A 82 25.19 14.46 10.27
N LYS A 83 26.41 14.77 9.82
CA LYS A 83 26.94 16.14 9.70
C LYS A 83 26.77 16.74 8.31
N GLY A 84 25.92 16.14 7.48
CA GLY A 84 25.24 16.87 6.42
C GLY A 84 24.17 17.73 7.06
N GLN A 85 24.16 19.03 6.74
CA GLN A 85 23.12 19.97 7.16
C GLN A 85 21.74 19.30 7.11
N ALA A 86 20.93 19.49 8.16
CA ALA A 86 19.49 19.22 8.12
C ALA A 86 18.84 20.19 7.10
N ASP A 87 19.22 20.09 5.83
CA ASP A 87 18.58 20.79 4.74
C ASP A 87 17.19 20.16 4.59
N GLY A 88 16.19 21.00 4.80
CA GLY A 88 14.80 20.60 4.94
C GLY A 88 14.30 19.79 3.75
N GLY A 89 14.06 18.50 3.98
CA GLY A 89 13.27 17.62 3.12
C GLY A 89 13.84 16.22 3.00
N ASN A 90 12.98 15.20 3.05
CA ASN A 90 13.29 14.01 2.27
C ASN A 90 13.43 14.43 0.81
N GLU A 91 14.45 13.95 0.12
CA GLU A 91 14.43 14.04 -1.34
C GLU A 91 13.63 12.84 -1.84
N GLY A 92 12.95 12.96 -2.97
CA GLY A 92 12.30 11.83 -3.60
C GLY A 92 13.33 10.86 -4.18
N GLY A 93 12.83 9.68 -4.55
CA GLY A 93 13.57 8.65 -5.23
C GLY A 93 14.08 9.10 -6.59
N HIS A 94 15.30 8.70 -6.91
CA HIS A 94 15.92 8.97 -8.21
C HIS A 94 16.93 7.90 -8.58
N GLY A 95 17.45 7.97 -9.81
CA GLY A 95 18.32 6.92 -10.34
C GLY A 95 17.53 5.63 -10.58
N LYS A 96 18.25 4.54 -10.83
CA LYS A 96 17.63 3.25 -11.10
C LYS A 96 18.53 2.08 -10.69
N GLU A 97 17.91 0.99 -10.30
CA GLU A 97 18.51 -0.31 -9.97
C GLU A 97 17.53 -1.41 -10.38
N GLU A 98 18.05 -2.48 -10.97
CA GLU A 98 17.29 -3.70 -11.22
C GLU A 98 17.31 -4.60 -9.98
N VAL A 99 16.14 -5.11 -9.60
CA VAL A 99 15.99 -6.02 -8.46
C VAL A 99 15.28 -7.28 -8.92
N ASN A 100 15.91 -8.42 -8.70
CA ASN A 100 15.25 -9.71 -8.84
C ASN A 100 14.37 -9.98 -7.61
N VAL A 101 13.05 -9.95 -7.77
CA VAL A 101 12.09 -10.10 -6.67
C VAL A 101 11.98 -11.55 -6.16
N GLU A 102 12.53 -12.53 -6.89
CA GLU A 102 12.68 -13.91 -6.42
C GLU A 102 13.83 -14.05 -5.42
N GLU A 103 14.86 -13.21 -5.54
CA GLU A 103 16.04 -13.27 -4.69
C GLU A 103 15.91 -12.39 -3.45
N LYS A 104 15.26 -11.23 -3.57
CA LYS A 104 15.09 -10.26 -2.50
C LYS A 104 13.72 -9.62 -2.58
N PRO A 105 13.07 -9.33 -1.44
CA PRO A 105 11.78 -8.65 -1.48
C PRO A 105 11.95 -7.24 -2.06
N LEU A 106 10.94 -6.77 -2.76
CA LEU A 106 10.73 -5.34 -3.03
C LEU A 106 9.57 -4.89 -2.16
N LEU A 107 9.73 -3.79 -1.42
CA LEU A 107 8.74 -3.31 -0.47
C LEU A 107 8.43 -1.84 -0.74
N ARG A 108 7.14 -1.51 -0.84
CA ARG A 108 6.64 -0.15 -1.03
C ARG A 108 5.81 0.24 0.18
N LEU A 109 6.26 1.23 0.97
CA LEU A 109 5.45 1.83 2.04
C LEU A 109 4.72 3.06 1.49
N ILE A 110 3.41 2.97 1.39
CA ILE A 110 2.53 4.05 0.94
C ILE A 110 1.89 4.69 2.17
N VAL A 111 1.91 6.02 2.22
CA VAL A 111 1.18 6.81 3.22
C VAL A 111 -0.07 7.40 2.59
N MET A 112 -1.22 7.08 3.17
CA MET A 112 -2.49 7.66 2.75
C MET A 112 -2.68 9.03 3.39
N GLY A 113 -3.03 10.04 2.58
CA GLY A 113 -3.25 11.40 3.07
C GLY A 113 -4.54 11.55 3.86
N LYS A 114 -5.52 10.67 3.58
CA LYS A 114 -6.63 10.40 4.48
C LYS A 114 -6.31 9.15 5.30
N LYS A 115 -6.88 9.07 6.50
CA LYS A 115 -6.67 7.96 7.44
C LYS A 115 -7.57 6.75 7.13
N SER A 116 -8.02 6.63 5.89
CA SER A 116 -8.96 5.63 5.41
C SER A 116 -8.81 5.49 3.89
N LEU A 117 -9.31 4.40 3.32
CA LEU A 117 -9.43 4.21 1.88
C LEU A 117 -10.70 4.88 1.33
N PRO A 118 -10.77 5.15 0.00
CA PRO A 118 -12.03 5.49 -0.63
C PRO A 118 -13.07 4.40 -0.35
N ASP A 119 -14.30 4.83 -0.06
CA ASP A 119 -15.44 3.93 0.09
C ASP A 119 -15.85 3.39 -1.30
N PRO A 120 -15.78 2.07 -1.55
CA PRO A 120 -16.13 1.50 -2.85
C PRO A 120 -17.57 1.80 -3.28
N ALA A 121 -18.53 1.77 -2.34
CA ALA A 121 -19.94 1.99 -2.60
C ALA A 121 -20.31 3.47 -2.87
N LYS A 122 -19.36 4.40 -2.70
CA LYS A 122 -19.60 5.83 -2.91
C LYS A 122 -18.72 6.39 -4.02
N HIS A 123 -19.34 7.02 -5.02
CA HIS A 123 -18.64 7.86 -5.98
C HIS A 123 -18.16 9.17 -5.31
N GLY A 124 -16.97 9.10 -4.73
CA GLY A 124 -16.35 10.19 -3.98
C GLY A 124 -15.23 10.91 -4.71
N ARG A 125 -14.67 11.94 -4.05
CA ARG A 125 -13.40 12.54 -4.50
C ARG A 125 -12.27 11.51 -4.35
N PRO A 126 -11.30 11.49 -5.28
CA PRO A 126 -10.10 10.66 -5.14
C PRO A 126 -9.38 10.89 -3.82
N PHE A 127 -8.84 9.83 -3.23
CA PHE A 127 -7.98 9.95 -2.05
C PHE A 127 -6.53 9.97 -2.48
N TRP A 128 -5.80 10.97 -2.01
CA TRP A 128 -4.40 11.15 -2.30
C TRP A 128 -3.54 10.34 -1.32
N GLY A 129 -2.47 9.74 -1.85
CA GLY A 129 -1.41 9.11 -1.08
C GLY A 129 -0.05 9.35 -1.74
N TYR A 130 1.01 8.87 -1.11
CA TYR A 130 2.33 8.91 -1.70
C TYR A 130 3.20 7.74 -1.23
N VAL A 131 4.15 7.32 -2.06
CA VAL A 131 5.16 6.31 -1.72
C VAL A 131 6.20 6.98 -0.81
N ASP A 132 6.27 6.58 0.45
CA ASP A 132 7.17 7.15 1.47
C ASP A 132 8.52 6.45 1.52
N LEU A 133 8.58 5.17 1.16
CA LEU A 133 9.80 4.35 1.15
C LEU A 133 9.65 3.23 0.11
N VAL A 134 10.72 3.01 -0.66
CA VAL A 134 10.91 1.83 -1.52
C VAL A 134 12.23 1.19 -1.11
N THR A 135 12.24 -0.10 -0.83
CA THR A 135 13.44 -0.77 -0.28
C THR A 135 13.42 -2.27 -0.55
N THR A 136 14.59 -2.89 -0.50
CA THR A 136 14.73 -4.36 -0.46
C THR A 136 15.06 -4.90 0.93
N ASP A 137 15.13 -4.03 1.94
CA ASP A 137 15.45 -4.37 3.32
C ASP A 137 14.20 -4.19 4.20
N ILE A 138 13.69 -5.31 4.72
CA ILE A 138 12.52 -5.33 5.60
C ILE A 138 12.73 -4.49 6.88
N GLU A 139 13.96 -4.37 7.36
CA GLU A 139 14.28 -3.58 8.55
C GLU A 139 13.97 -2.10 8.34
N ASP A 140 14.02 -1.60 7.10
CA ASP A 140 13.61 -0.23 6.79
C ASP A 140 12.09 -0.03 6.99
N ILE A 141 11.27 -1.02 6.68
CA ILE A 141 9.82 -0.96 6.91
C ILE A 141 9.55 -1.08 8.41
N LYS A 142 10.20 -2.01 9.09
CA LYS A 142 10.08 -2.18 10.55
C LYS A 142 10.44 -0.91 11.30
N ASP A 143 11.53 -0.26 10.92
CA ASP A 143 11.95 1.04 11.46
C ASP A 143 10.93 2.16 11.20
N ALA A 144 10.19 2.09 10.09
CA ALA A 144 9.12 3.05 9.77
C ALA A 144 7.82 2.77 10.52
N LEU A 145 7.59 1.53 10.97
CA LEU A 145 6.39 1.09 11.69
C LEU A 145 6.56 1.09 13.21
N LYS A 146 7.79 0.96 13.74
CA LYS A 146 8.05 0.98 15.18
C LYS A 146 7.68 2.30 15.84
N GLY A 147 7.49 2.27 17.16
CA GLY A 147 7.31 3.45 18.00
C GLY A 147 8.62 4.20 18.22
N ALA A 148 8.54 5.45 18.64
CA ALA A 148 9.70 6.27 18.96
C ALA A 148 9.39 7.26 20.09
N GLU A 149 10.40 7.59 20.88
CA GLU A 149 10.37 8.71 21.82
C GLU A 149 11.34 9.78 21.35
N TYR A 150 10.92 11.04 21.38
CA TYR A 150 11.76 12.16 20.97
C TYR A 150 11.45 13.43 21.77
N ASP A 151 12.46 14.26 21.97
CA ASP A 151 12.31 15.56 22.61
C ASP A 151 11.90 16.62 21.60
N THR A 152 10.98 17.49 21.99
CA THR A 152 10.61 18.68 21.23
C THR A 152 11.03 19.94 21.97
N ALA A 153 11.55 20.91 21.23
CA ALA A 153 12.00 22.19 21.79
C ALA A 153 10.90 22.95 22.55
N THR A 154 9.63 22.74 22.18
CA THR A 154 8.50 23.51 22.71
C THR A 154 7.59 22.73 23.66
N ARG A 155 7.59 21.39 23.62
CA ARG A 155 6.61 20.55 24.34
C ARG A 155 7.25 19.39 25.10
N GLY A 156 8.58 19.37 25.24
CA GLY A 156 9.30 18.32 25.97
C GLY A 156 9.25 16.97 25.26
N LYS A 157 9.36 15.89 26.04
CA LYS A 157 9.30 14.50 25.54
C LYS A 157 7.95 14.20 24.91
N ARG A 158 7.98 13.65 23.70
CA ARG A 158 6.82 13.16 22.94
C ARG A 158 7.02 11.68 22.68
N ARG A 159 5.92 10.93 22.70
CA ARG A 159 5.93 9.51 22.36
C ARG A 159 5.06 9.27 21.13
N GLN A 160 5.63 8.61 20.14
CA GLN A 160 4.92 8.09 18.99
C GLN A 160 4.74 6.59 19.17
N SER A 161 3.50 6.14 19.28
CA SER A 161 3.15 4.72 19.39
C SER A 161 3.48 3.98 18.11
N ALA A 162 3.78 2.68 18.22
CA ALA A 162 4.00 1.81 17.07
C ALA A 162 2.74 1.74 16.18
N ALA A 163 2.94 1.39 14.91
CA ALA A 163 1.83 1.09 14.04
C ALA A 163 1.11 -0.19 14.48
N ARG A 164 -0.16 -0.29 14.09
CA ARG A 164 -1.08 -1.39 14.33
C ARG A 164 -1.44 -2.02 13.01
N ALA A 165 -1.30 -3.34 12.92
CA ALA A 165 -1.75 -4.09 11.77
C ALA A 165 -3.27 -4.21 11.79
N MET A 166 -3.89 -4.07 10.62
CA MET A 166 -5.35 -4.16 10.46
C MET A 166 -5.78 -4.97 9.25
N GLY A 167 -4.89 -5.32 8.33
CA GLY A 167 -5.23 -6.22 7.24
C GLY A 167 -3.99 -6.83 6.62
N GLU A 168 -4.15 -8.05 6.14
CA GLU A 168 -3.19 -8.79 5.33
C GLU A 168 -3.97 -9.48 4.21
N GLY A 169 -3.43 -9.46 3.01
CA GLY A 169 -4.07 -10.10 1.87
C GLY A 169 -3.20 -10.08 0.62
N VAL A 170 -3.83 -10.43 -0.49
CA VAL A 170 -3.20 -10.42 -1.83
C VAL A 170 -3.74 -9.27 -2.66
N TYR A 171 -2.92 -8.75 -3.57
CA TYR A 171 -3.32 -7.69 -4.48
C TYR A 171 -2.91 -7.97 -5.93
N ARG A 172 -3.57 -7.27 -6.85
CA ARG A 172 -3.26 -7.21 -8.28
C ARG A 172 -3.23 -5.78 -8.75
N ILE A 173 -2.22 -5.45 -9.55
CA ILE A 173 -2.27 -4.28 -10.42
C ILE A 173 -2.54 -4.77 -11.82
N LEU A 174 -3.67 -4.35 -12.38
CA LEU A 174 -4.11 -4.78 -13.71
C LEU A 174 -4.48 -3.58 -14.56
N LYS A 175 -4.21 -3.72 -15.86
CA LYS A 175 -4.67 -2.81 -16.88
C LYS A 175 -6.00 -3.33 -17.42
N HIS A 176 -6.99 -2.45 -17.49
CA HIS A 176 -8.33 -2.76 -17.97
C HIS A 176 -8.71 -1.82 -19.11
N GLU A 177 -9.18 -2.36 -20.22
CA GLU A 177 -9.75 -1.57 -21.32
C GLU A 177 -11.21 -1.21 -21.01
N GLY A 178 -11.42 -0.09 -20.32
CA GLY A 178 -12.75 0.38 -19.95
C GLY A 178 -13.61 0.84 -21.15
N ARG A 179 -14.88 1.16 -20.85
CA ARG A 179 -15.81 1.73 -21.84
C ARG A 179 -15.25 3.05 -22.38
N GLY A 180 -15.04 3.12 -23.69
CA GLY A 180 -14.44 4.28 -24.36
C GLY A 180 -13.00 4.08 -24.84
N GLY A 181 -12.44 2.88 -24.67
CA GLY A 181 -11.17 2.47 -25.30
C GLY A 181 -9.93 3.11 -24.69
N ARG A 182 -10.06 3.80 -23.55
CA ARG A 182 -8.91 4.31 -22.79
C ARG A 182 -8.56 3.28 -21.71
N PRO A 183 -7.30 2.82 -21.64
CA PRO A 183 -6.89 1.90 -20.60
C PRO A 183 -6.88 2.60 -19.23
N HIS A 184 -7.32 1.88 -18.21
CA HIS A 184 -7.23 2.26 -16.81
C HIS A 184 -6.42 1.22 -16.06
N THR A 185 -5.77 1.62 -14.97
CA THR A 185 -5.06 0.68 -14.08
C THR A 185 -5.83 0.55 -12.78
N HIS A 186 -6.17 -0.67 -12.41
CA HIS A 186 -6.80 -1.00 -11.15
C HIS A 186 -5.74 -1.54 -10.17
N LEU A 187 -5.89 -1.18 -8.90
CA LEU A 187 -5.37 -1.91 -7.75
C LEU A 187 -6.56 -2.64 -7.13
N VAL A 188 -6.56 -3.96 -7.23
CA VAL A 188 -7.54 -4.84 -6.61
C VAL A 188 -6.86 -5.56 -5.46
N TYR A 189 -7.53 -5.71 -4.32
CA TYR A 189 -7.04 -6.55 -3.24
C TYR A 189 -8.16 -7.38 -2.62
N LYS A 190 -7.77 -8.49 -1.99
CA LYS A 190 -8.64 -9.32 -1.16
C LYS A 190 -7.90 -9.72 0.13
N LEU A 191 -8.55 -9.55 1.27
CA LEU A 191 -7.97 -9.84 2.58
C LEU A 191 -8.00 -11.35 2.89
N GLU A 192 -6.91 -11.82 3.46
CA GLU A 192 -6.81 -13.14 4.12
C GLU A 192 -6.98 -13.01 5.63
N LEU A 193 -6.45 -11.92 6.21
CA LEU A 193 -6.67 -11.54 7.60
C LEU A 193 -7.23 -10.11 7.72
N PRO A 194 -8.20 -9.88 8.62
CA PRO A 194 -8.85 -10.88 9.49
C PRO A 194 -9.65 -11.91 8.67
N SER A 195 -9.56 -13.20 9.04
CA SER A 195 -10.32 -14.24 8.34
C SER A 195 -11.81 -13.97 8.50
N ARG A 196 -12.59 -14.23 7.45
CA ARG A 196 -14.06 -14.03 7.39
C ARG A 196 -14.87 -14.88 8.42
N GLY A 197 -14.21 -15.56 9.35
CA GLY A 197 -14.76 -16.58 10.25
C GLY A 197 -14.93 -16.19 11.72
N GLY A 198 -14.85 -14.89 12.08
CA GLY A 198 -15.38 -14.41 13.36
C GLY A 198 -16.92 -14.48 13.40
N GLU A 199 -17.53 -14.36 14.60
CA GLU A 199 -19.00 -14.34 14.75
C GLU A 199 -19.61 -13.34 13.74
N GLU A 200 -20.31 -13.89 12.75
CA GLU A 200 -21.07 -13.21 11.69
C GLU A 200 -20.32 -12.55 10.52
N GLY A 201 -19.10 -12.98 10.16
CA GLY A 201 -18.46 -12.51 8.91
C GLY A 201 -18.31 -10.99 8.80
N ALA A 202 -18.36 -10.32 9.96
CA ALA A 202 -18.29 -8.89 10.10
C ALA A 202 -16.84 -8.41 10.01
N VAL A 203 -16.65 -7.29 9.33
CA VAL A 203 -15.38 -6.56 9.27
C VAL A 203 -15.12 -5.99 10.66
N GLY A 204 -13.87 -6.09 11.15
CA GLY A 204 -13.52 -5.55 12.47
C GLY A 204 -13.70 -4.03 12.55
N GLU A 205 -13.89 -3.49 13.75
CA GLU A 205 -14.16 -2.06 13.97
C GLU A 205 -13.10 -1.13 13.34
N PRO A 206 -11.78 -1.43 13.42
CA PRO A 206 -10.77 -0.62 12.75
C PRO A 206 -10.88 -0.65 11.23
N GLN A 207 -11.13 -1.83 10.65
CA GLN A 207 -11.24 -2.02 9.21
C GLN A 207 -12.47 -1.29 8.67
N GLU A 208 -13.64 -1.41 9.32
CA GLU A 208 -14.86 -0.69 8.96
C GLU A 208 -14.65 0.82 9.03
N ALA A 209 -14.11 1.33 10.14
CA ALA A 209 -13.91 2.77 10.33
C ALA A 209 -12.90 3.40 9.35
N MET A 210 -12.02 2.60 8.75
CA MET A 210 -11.01 3.03 7.79
C MET A 210 -11.32 2.60 6.35
N ASN A 211 -12.51 2.04 6.10
CA ASN A 211 -12.96 1.53 4.80
C ASN A 211 -11.99 0.49 4.19
N VAL A 212 -11.43 -0.38 5.03
CA VAL A 212 -10.63 -1.52 4.57
C VAL A 212 -11.58 -2.70 4.42
N GLU A 213 -12.26 -2.73 3.28
CA GLU A 213 -13.20 -3.80 2.94
C GLU A 213 -12.47 -5.14 2.76
N PRO A 214 -13.15 -6.30 2.90
CA PRO A 214 -12.59 -7.62 2.61
C PRO A 214 -12.06 -7.74 1.19
N GLU A 215 -12.69 -7.06 0.24
CA GLU A 215 -12.28 -6.98 -1.15
C GLU A 215 -12.64 -5.60 -1.70
N ALA A 216 -11.75 -5.00 -2.50
CA ALA A 216 -12.03 -3.73 -3.16
C ALA A 216 -11.17 -3.51 -4.42
N SER A 217 -11.70 -2.67 -5.34
CA SER A 217 -11.03 -2.23 -6.57
C SER A 217 -10.94 -0.70 -6.64
N PHE A 218 -9.74 -0.19 -6.88
CA PHE A 218 -9.48 1.23 -7.07
C PHE A 218 -8.79 1.50 -8.40
N LEU A 219 -9.22 2.53 -9.13
CA LEU A 219 -8.40 3.09 -10.19
C LEU A 219 -7.20 3.81 -9.55
N VAL A 220 -5.99 3.49 -10.02
CA VAL A 220 -4.75 4.11 -9.58
C VAL A 220 -4.25 5.07 -10.64
N GLN A 221 -4.15 6.35 -10.27
CA GLN A 221 -3.54 7.38 -11.10
C GLN A 221 -2.33 7.98 -10.42
N ILE A 222 -1.21 8.05 -11.13
CA ILE A 222 0.01 8.70 -10.70
C ILE A 222 -0.02 10.16 -11.11
N LYS A 223 0.33 11.05 -10.19
CA LYS A 223 0.47 12.48 -10.47
C LYS A 223 1.84 12.76 -11.06
N ASN A 224 1.85 13.50 -12.17
CA ASN A 224 3.08 13.94 -12.82
C ASN A 224 3.87 14.91 -11.90
N PRO A 225 5.10 14.57 -11.48
CA PRO A 225 5.86 15.41 -10.55
C PRO A 225 6.29 16.76 -11.15
N GLU A 226 6.46 16.84 -12.47
CA GLU A 226 6.90 18.03 -13.22
C GLU A 226 5.77 19.04 -13.46
N GLN A 227 4.52 18.58 -13.44
CA GLN A 227 3.37 19.46 -13.54
C GLN A 227 3.27 20.31 -12.26
N ARG A 228 3.58 21.60 -12.39
CA ARG A 228 3.38 22.56 -11.31
C ARG A 228 1.90 22.60 -10.94
N GLY A 229 1.61 22.52 -9.63
CA GLY A 229 0.29 22.89 -9.14
C GLY A 229 0.02 24.33 -9.59
N GLY A 230 -0.94 24.51 -10.50
CA GLY A 230 -1.25 25.82 -11.09
C GLY A 230 -1.43 26.87 -9.99
N GLY A 231 -0.60 27.90 -10.01
CA GLY A 231 -0.65 28.99 -9.06
C GLY A 231 -1.88 29.90 -9.26
N ARG A 232 -2.16 30.69 -8.21
CA ARG A 232 -3.07 31.85 -8.17
C ARG A 232 -4.48 31.60 -8.74
N GLY A 233 -5.34 31.06 -7.90
CA GLY A 233 -6.78 31.00 -8.15
C GLY A 233 -7.35 29.64 -7.78
N GLY A 234 -8.13 29.60 -6.69
CA GLY A 234 -8.87 28.40 -6.33
C GLY A 234 -9.86 28.00 -7.43
N GLY A 235 -10.06 26.69 -7.57
CA GLY A 235 -11.16 26.11 -8.34
C GLY A 235 -10.71 25.33 -9.58
N GLY A 236 -10.47 24.03 -9.41
CA GLY A 236 -10.34 23.12 -10.55
C GLY A 236 -9.61 21.81 -10.25
N GLY A 237 -10.28 20.90 -9.52
CA GLY A 237 -9.92 19.47 -9.47
C GLY A 237 -9.02 19.03 -8.31
N GLY A 238 -9.61 18.84 -7.11
CA GLY A 238 -9.00 18.11 -5.99
C GLY A 238 -8.03 18.93 -5.13
N GLY A 239 -8.53 19.59 -4.08
CA GLY A 239 -7.77 20.48 -3.18
C GLY A 239 -6.74 19.80 -2.26
N PHE A 240 -5.85 18.98 -2.81
CA PHE A 240 -4.75 18.36 -2.07
C PHE A 240 -3.44 19.09 -2.35
N GLY A 241 -2.79 19.59 -1.30
CA GLY A 241 -1.55 20.38 -1.39
C GLY A 241 -0.34 19.63 -1.93
N GLY A 242 -0.43 18.30 -2.09
CA GLY A 242 0.62 17.43 -2.61
C GLY A 242 1.95 17.49 -1.84
N LEU A 243 2.94 16.73 -2.30
CA LEU A 243 4.31 16.87 -1.80
C LEU A 243 4.95 18.16 -2.32
N GLN A 244 5.60 18.89 -1.42
CA GLN A 244 6.30 20.14 -1.74
C GLN A 244 7.79 19.90 -1.99
N GLY A 245 8.35 20.71 -2.90
CA GLY A 245 9.80 20.80 -3.12
C GLY A 245 10.44 19.49 -3.60
N LYS A 246 11.64 19.21 -3.08
CA LYS A 246 12.50 18.07 -3.47
C LYS A 246 11.94 16.70 -3.09
N ARG A 247 10.83 16.62 -2.34
CA ARG A 247 10.21 15.36 -1.87
C ARG A 247 9.54 14.53 -2.97
N LYS A 248 9.33 15.10 -4.15
CA LYS A 248 8.66 14.42 -5.26
C LYS A 248 9.58 13.40 -5.92
N ALA A 249 9.01 12.32 -6.42
CA ALA A 249 9.76 11.36 -7.25
C ALA A 249 10.41 12.05 -8.45
N ALA A 250 11.63 11.64 -8.76
CA ALA A 250 12.33 11.99 -9.99
C ALA A 250 12.46 10.73 -10.84
N PHE A 251 11.47 10.54 -11.72
CA PHE A 251 11.41 9.39 -12.60
C PHE A 251 12.50 9.41 -13.68
N PRO A 252 13.06 8.26 -14.08
CA PRO A 252 13.89 8.17 -15.27
C PRO A 252 13.08 8.54 -16.52
N GLU A 253 13.76 8.96 -17.59
CA GLU A 253 13.14 9.53 -18.79
C GLU A 253 12.04 8.64 -19.38
N HIS A 254 12.22 7.32 -19.38
CA HIS A 254 11.24 6.40 -19.95
C HIS A 254 9.93 6.31 -19.15
N LEU A 255 9.99 6.45 -17.81
CA LEU A 255 8.81 6.52 -16.95
C LEU A 255 8.20 7.92 -16.97
N GLN A 256 9.02 8.97 -16.93
CA GLN A 256 8.54 10.35 -17.04
C GLN A 256 7.84 10.59 -18.40
N GLY A 257 8.29 9.94 -19.47
CA GLY A 257 7.67 9.98 -20.78
C GLY A 257 6.24 9.43 -20.83
N ARG A 258 5.84 8.55 -19.89
CA ARG A 258 4.49 7.96 -19.82
C ARG A 258 3.40 9.00 -19.52
N PHE A 259 3.77 10.12 -18.89
CA PHE A 259 2.81 11.19 -18.58
C PHE A 259 2.48 12.06 -19.80
N GLY A 260 3.40 12.22 -20.75
CA GLY A 260 3.29 13.23 -21.80
C GLY A 260 3.02 14.62 -21.21
N SER A 261 1.99 15.32 -21.72
CA SER A 261 1.54 16.60 -21.19
C SER A 261 0.48 16.49 -20.09
N ASN A 262 0.13 15.28 -19.66
CA ASN A 262 -0.95 15.08 -18.70
C ASN A 262 -0.50 15.38 -17.26
N ARG A 263 -1.46 15.82 -16.44
CA ARG A 263 -1.25 16.00 -14.99
C ARG A 263 -1.23 14.67 -14.24
N TYR A 264 -1.97 13.69 -14.75
CA TYR A 264 -2.06 12.35 -14.19
C TYR A 264 -1.92 11.32 -15.31
N ALA A 265 -1.37 10.16 -14.97
CA ALA A 265 -1.29 8.98 -15.84
C ALA A 265 -1.75 7.74 -15.05
N PRO A 266 -2.24 6.68 -15.71
CA PRO A 266 -2.42 5.40 -15.03
C PRO A 266 -1.08 4.90 -14.45
N ALA A 267 -1.14 4.03 -13.44
CA ALA A 267 0.04 3.31 -12.92
C ALA A 267 0.50 2.21 -13.90
N ASP A 268 0.76 2.60 -15.15
CA ASP A 268 1.19 1.74 -16.26
C ASP A 268 2.51 2.30 -16.87
N PRO A 269 3.67 1.72 -16.53
CA PRO A 269 3.84 0.48 -15.78
C PRO A 269 3.77 0.70 -14.25
N PRO A 270 3.58 -0.38 -13.46
CA PRO A 270 3.64 -0.36 -12.00
C PRO A 270 4.96 0.17 -11.41
N ASP A 271 6.05 0.15 -12.17
CA ASP A 271 7.37 0.67 -11.78
C ASP A 271 7.35 2.15 -11.36
N LEU A 272 6.34 2.92 -11.76
CA LEU A 272 6.08 4.27 -11.25
C LEU A 272 5.95 4.29 -9.71
N LEU A 273 5.51 3.19 -9.09
CA LEU A 273 5.39 3.05 -7.64
C LEU A 273 6.74 2.70 -6.96
N ASN A 274 7.79 2.39 -7.72
CA ASN A 274 9.13 2.05 -7.20
C ASN A 274 10.01 3.29 -6.94
N TYR A 275 9.42 4.49 -6.87
CA TYR A 275 10.11 5.74 -6.61
C TYR A 275 9.48 6.48 -5.45
N GLU A 276 10.29 6.75 -4.42
CA GLU A 276 9.85 7.54 -3.28
C GLU A 276 9.40 8.94 -3.69
N GLY A 277 8.35 9.43 -3.05
CA GLY A 277 7.72 10.69 -3.42
C GLY A 277 6.79 10.60 -4.62
N CYS A 278 6.57 9.40 -5.16
CA CYS A 278 5.51 9.16 -6.15
C CYS A 278 4.16 9.46 -5.49
N GLU A 279 3.45 10.46 -6.01
CA GLU A 279 2.11 10.84 -5.55
C GLU A 279 1.06 10.08 -6.36
N LEU A 280 0.12 9.41 -5.68
CA LEU A 280 -0.93 8.61 -6.30
C LEU A 280 -2.33 9.04 -5.84
N LEU A 281 -3.31 8.78 -6.68
CA LEU A 281 -4.73 8.91 -6.38
C LEU A 281 -5.38 7.53 -6.45
N LEU A 282 -6.12 7.19 -5.40
CA LEU A 282 -7.06 6.07 -5.39
C LEU A 282 -8.47 6.60 -5.65
N ILE A 283 -9.13 6.04 -6.66
CA ILE A 283 -10.50 6.39 -7.05
C ILE A 283 -11.32 5.11 -6.95
N SER A 284 -12.45 5.14 -6.23
CA SER A 284 -13.37 4.00 -6.21
C SER A 284 -13.78 3.64 -7.65
N ALA A 285 -13.63 2.36 -8.00
CA ALA A 285 -13.95 1.83 -9.33
C ALA A 285 -15.31 1.11 -9.32
N SER A 286 -15.47 0.14 -8.42
CA SER A 286 -16.70 -0.64 -8.21
C SER A 286 -16.64 -1.31 -6.84
N ASP A 287 -17.80 -1.59 -6.25
CA ASP A 287 -17.97 -2.52 -5.12
C ASP A 287 -18.15 -3.98 -5.58
N ASP A 288 -18.42 -4.21 -6.87
CA ASP A 288 -18.41 -5.52 -7.52
C ASP A 288 -17.25 -5.63 -8.53
N VAL A 289 -16.17 -6.27 -8.09
CA VAL A 289 -14.93 -6.48 -8.88
C VAL A 289 -15.16 -7.49 -10.00
N GLU A 290 -15.93 -8.54 -9.71
CA GLU A 290 -16.22 -9.61 -10.66
C GLU A 290 -17.03 -9.07 -11.84
N GLU A 291 -18.09 -8.30 -11.57
CA GLU A 291 -18.92 -7.68 -12.60
C GLU A 291 -18.11 -6.70 -13.45
N GLU A 292 -17.26 -5.89 -12.82
CA GLU A 292 -16.47 -4.87 -13.53
C GLU A 292 -15.37 -5.48 -14.40
N LEU A 293 -14.61 -6.44 -13.85
CA LEU A 293 -13.37 -6.93 -14.45
C LEU A 293 -13.51 -8.30 -15.12
N GLY A 294 -14.56 -9.06 -14.82
CA GLY A 294 -14.69 -10.46 -15.23
C GLY A 294 -13.60 -11.34 -14.61
N LEU A 295 -13.17 -10.98 -13.40
CA LEU A 295 -12.11 -11.65 -12.64
C LEU A 295 -12.55 -11.76 -11.18
N GLU A 296 -12.34 -12.94 -10.60
CA GLU A 296 -12.43 -13.18 -9.17
C GLU A 296 -11.02 -13.44 -8.63
N LEU A 297 -10.69 -12.80 -7.50
CA LEU A 297 -9.44 -13.05 -6.77
C LEU A 297 -9.72 -14.07 -5.66
N GLN A 298 -8.98 -15.17 -5.66
CA GLN A 298 -9.09 -16.21 -4.64
C GLN A 298 -7.86 -16.20 -3.74
N THR A 299 -8.12 -16.25 -2.44
CA THR A 299 -7.08 -16.38 -1.42
C THR A 299 -6.69 -17.84 -1.23
N GLU A 300 -5.50 -18.10 -0.68
CA GLU A 300 -5.11 -19.49 -0.42
C GLU A 300 -6.01 -20.16 0.63
N THR A 301 -6.45 -19.39 1.62
CA THR A 301 -7.35 -19.87 2.67
C THR A 301 -8.67 -20.37 2.08
N GLU A 302 -9.18 -19.69 1.05
CA GLU A 302 -10.38 -20.13 0.33
C GLU A 302 -10.11 -21.41 -0.48
N GLU A 303 -8.99 -21.49 -1.20
CA GLU A 303 -8.63 -22.70 -1.94
C GLU A 303 -8.46 -23.94 -1.04
N GLU A 304 -7.81 -23.79 0.12
CA GLU A 304 -7.66 -24.88 1.09
C GLU A 304 -9.00 -25.31 1.67
N THR A 305 -9.91 -24.37 1.94
CA THR A 305 -11.25 -24.66 2.45
C THR A 305 -12.08 -25.41 1.41
N GLU A 306 -12.05 -25.00 0.15
CA GLU A 306 -12.75 -25.68 -0.95
C GLU A 306 -12.20 -27.09 -1.21
N ARG A 307 -10.88 -27.28 -1.13
CA ARG A 307 -10.22 -28.60 -1.24
C ARG A 307 -10.47 -29.49 -0.01
N GLY A 308 -10.62 -28.89 1.16
CA GLY A 308 -10.85 -29.57 2.45
C GLY A 308 -12.30 -29.97 2.72
N ALA A 309 -13.28 -29.35 2.06
CA ALA A 309 -14.71 -29.66 2.19
C ALA A 309 -15.11 -31.08 1.75
N GLY A 310 -14.16 -31.90 1.27
CA GLY A 310 -14.33 -33.34 1.01
C GLY A 310 -13.87 -34.28 2.14
N GLY A 311 -13.40 -33.77 3.29
CA GLY A 311 -12.89 -34.56 4.42
C GLY A 311 -13.61 -34.28 5.74
N ASP A 312 -13.81 -35.34 6.53
CA ASP A 312 -14.53 -35.37 7.82
C ASP A 312 -14.12 -34.24 8.79
N GLY A 313 -15.11 -33.64 9.43
CA GLY A 313 -15.02 -32.39 10.18
C GLY A 313 -14.14 -32.50 11.43
N GLY A 314 -13.03 -31.76 11.43
CA GLY A 314 -12.18 -31.53 12.60
C GLY A 314 -11.87 -30.04 12.75
N GLU A 315 -12.16 -29.50 13.94
CA GLU A 315 -11.86 -28.16 14.48
C GLU A 315 -10.93 -27.25 13.63
N GLY A 316 -11.47 -26.58 12.62
CA GLY A 316 -10.74 -25.64 11.74
C GLY A 316 -10.57 -24.21 12.26
N GLY A 317 -10.85 -23.95 13.54
CA GLY A 317 -10.93 -22.58 14.08
C GLY A 317 -9.60 -21.93 14.49
N ARG A 318 -8.44 -22.57 14.26
CA ARG A 318 -7.14 -22.07 14.76
C ARG A 318 -5.97 -22.10 13.75
N ALA A 319 -6.21 -22.46 12.49
CA ALA A 319 -5.14 -22.58 11.51
C ALA A 319 -4.66 -21.22 10.93
N GLY A 320 -5.52 -20.19 10.86
CA GLY A 320 -5.17 -18.91 10.23
C GLY A 320 -4.11 -18.06 10.96
N ALA A 321 -3.92 -18.27 12.28
CA ALA A 321 -2.94 -17.52 13.06
C ALA A 321 -1.51 -18.10 13.00
N GLY A 322 -1.35 -19.34 12.54
CA GLY A 322 -0.06 -20.04 12.54
C GLY A 322 0.91 -19.62 11.44
N CYS A 323 0.42 -18.97 10.37
CA CYS A 323 1.18 -18.75 9.14
C CYS A 323 1.07 -17.33 8.52
N SER A 324 0.51 -16.34 9.21
CA SER A 324 0.48 -14.94 8.74
C SER A 324 1.90 -14.43 8.45
N ASP A 325 2.15 -14.02 7.21
CA ASP A 325 3.43 -13.41 6.83
C ASP A 325 3.56 -12.02 7.44
N LEU A 326 2.45 -11.30 7.64
CA LEU A 326 2.43 -10.06 8.43
C LEU A 326 3.00 -10.28 9.83
N VAL A 327 2.52 -11.31 10.55
CA VAL A 327 3.00 -11.59 11.92
C VAL A 327 4.47 -11.97 11.89
N LYS A 328 4.92 -12.78 10.92
CA LYS A 328 6.35 -13.14 10.77
C LYS A 328 7.24 -11.94 10.43
N MET A 329 6.76 -11.07 9.55
CA MET A 329 7.52 -9.93 9.02
C MET A 329 7.54 -8.74 9.97
N PHE A 330 6.42 -8.46 10.64
CA PHE A 330 6.21 -7.21 11.35
C PHE A 330 5.75 -7.38 12.80
N GLY A 331 5.41 -8.58 13.27
CA GLY A 331 4.84 -8.81 14.61
C GLY A 331 5.74 -8.41 15.78
N GLU A 332 7.04 -8.26 15.55
CA GLU A 332 7.98 -7.74 16.57
C GLU A 332 7.95 -6.21 16.74
N VAL A 333 7.45 -5.46 15.76
CA VAL A 333 7.46 -3.98 15.75
C VAL A 333 6.09 -3.35 15.60
N ALA A 334 5.14 -4.06 15.01
CA ALA A 334 3.76 -3.66 14.85
C ALA A 334 2.89 -4.54 15.74
N ASP A 335 1.91 -3.91 16.37
CA ASP A 335 0.96 -4.62 17.21
C ASP A 335 -0.17 -5.18 16.33
N VAL A 336 -0.37 -6.48 16.46
CA VAL A 336 -1.29 -7.28 15.65
C VAL A 336 -2.61 -7.55 16.36
N LYS A 337 -2.81 -7.05 17.58
CA LYS A 337 -4.07 -7.22 18.31
C LYS A 337 -5.26 -6.75 17.48
N PRO A 338 -5.26 -5.56 16.84
CA PRO A 338 -6.42 -5.11 16.08
C PRO A 338 -6.73 -5.98 14.85
N LEU A 339 -5.71 -6.59 14.26
CA LEU A 339 -5.88 -7.57 13.18
C LEU A 339 -6.57 -8.85 13.68
N LEU A 340 -6.18 -9.35 14.86
CA LEU A 340 -6.62 -10.65 15.37
C LEU A 340 -7.91 -10.60 16.20
N SER A 341 -8.18 -9.49 16.89
CA SER A 341 -9.39 -9.33 17.70
C SER A 341 -10.55 -8.71 16.93
N GLY A 342 -10.28 -8.04 15.80
CA GLY A 342 -11.29 -7.25 15.09
C GLY A 342 -11.78 -6.02 15.86
N SER A 343 -11.07 -5.63 16.92
CA SER A 343 -11.37 -4.46 17.74
C SER A 343 -10.27 -3.43 17.61
N TRP A 344 -10.54 -2.21 18.04
CA TRP A 344 -9.49 -1.26 18.37
C TRP A 344 -8.56 -1.77 19.49
N ASP A 345 -7.47 -1.01 19.75
CA ASP A 345 -6.51 -1.30 20.82
C ASP A 345 -7.18 -1.39 22.19
#